data_AF-A0A7W0Z3V1-F1
#
_entry.id   AF-A0A7W0Z3V1-F1
#
_cell.length_a   1.000
_cell.length_b   1.000
_cell.length_c   1.000
_cell.angle_alpha   90.00
_cell.angle_beta   90.00
_cell.angle_gamma   90.00
#
_symmetry.space_group_name_H-M   'P 1'
#
loop_
_entity.id
_entity.type
_entity.pdbx_description
1 polymer ?
#
loop_
_entity_poly.entity_id
_entity_poly.type
_entity_poly.pdbx_seq_one_letter_code
_entity_poly.pdbx_strand_id
1 'polypeptide(L)'
;MFLGWYDPDRKKPARLKLAQAIERYVEKFGEAPELVLTNPVDAGELRTPTKADPGEPALPIREAAYIPRWTFYVGRPETAAAPAALAA
;
A
#
# COMPACT_ATOMS: atom_id res chain seq x y z
N MET A 1 10.82 -2.03 5.67
CA MET A 1 11.22 -2.43 4.29
C MET A 1 10.02 -2.41 3.37
N PHE A 2 10.22 -2.17 2.07
CA PHE A 2 9.15 -2.03 1.06
C PHE A 2 9.37 -2.90 -0.18
N LEU A 3 8.28 -3.39 -0.77
CA LEU A 3 8.20 -4.02 -2.09
C LEU A 3 7.46 -3.09 -3.05
N GLY A 4 8.10 -2.75 -4.17
CA GLY A 4 7.40 -2.12 -5.30
C GLY A 4 6.68 -3.16 -6.15
N TRP A 5 5.42 -2.90 -6.47
CA TRP A 5 4.58 -3.72 -7.34
C TRP A 5 3.95 -2.83 -8.42
N TYR A 6 4.21 -3.15 -9.68
CA TYR A 6 3.62 -2.45 -10.83
C TYR A 6 2.77 -3.43 -11.64
N ASP A 7 1.49 -3.10 -11.80
CA ASP A 7 0.56 -3.88 -12.61
C ASP A 7 -0.23 -2.92 -13.52
N PRO A 8 0.09 -2.80 -14.82
CA PRO A 8 -0.60 -1.88 -15.72
C PRO A 8 -1.96 -2.35 -16.24
N ASP A 9 -2.47 -3.51 -15.80
CA ASP A 9 -3.72 -4.06 -16.30
C ASP A 9 -4.92 -3.22 -15.85
N ARG A 10 -5.46 -2.40 -16.76
CA ARG A 10 -6.58 -1.49 -16.48
C ARG A 10 -7.89 -2.21 -16.18
N LYS A 11 -7.99 -3.51 -16.47
CA LYS A 11 -9.21 -4.30 -16.20
C LYS A 11 -9.24 -4.82 -14.76
N LYS A 12 -8.09 -4.84 -14.07
CA LYS A 12 -8.02 -5.27 -12.68
C LYS A 12 -8.31 -4.10 -11.75
N PRO A 13 -9.21 -4.27 -10.77
CA PRO A 13 -9.45 -3.25 -9.76
C PRO A 13 -8.22 -3.05 -8.87
N ALA A 14 -8.02 -1.82 -8.38
CA ALA A 14 -6.88 -1.48 -7.52
C ALA A 14 -6.77 -2.39 -6.29
N ARG A 15 -7.90 -2.78 -5.67
CA ARG A 15 -7.92 -3.68 -4.51
C ARG A 15 -7.35 -5.07 -4.82
N LEU A 16 -7.62 -5.61 -6.01
CA LEU A 16 -7.05 -6.90 -6.44
C LEU A 16 -5.54 -6.79 -6.67
N LYS A 17 -5.06 -5.69 -7.27
CA LYS A 17 -3.63 -5.43 -7.45
C LYS A 17 -2.91 -5.32 -6.11
N LEU A 18 -3.52 -4.64 -5.14
CA LEU A 18 -2.99 -4.52 -3.79
C LEU A 18 -2.90 -5.88 -3.08
N ALA A 19 -3.94 -6.72 -3.18
CA ALA A 19 -3.91 -8.07 -2.62
C ALA A 19 -2.72 -8.88 -3.18
N GLN A 20 -2.51 -8.85 -4.51
CA GLN A 20 -1.38 -9.52 -5.15
C GLN A 20 -0.02 -8.97 -4.68
N ALA A 21 0.08 -7.65 -4.49
CA ALA A 21 1.29 -7.05 -3.93
C ALA A 21 1.56 -7.51 -2.49
N ILE A 22 0.53 -7.64 -1.66
CA ILE A 22 0.61 -8.14 -0.28
C ILE A 22 1.07 -9.60 -0.27
N GLU A 23 0.43 -10.46 -1.07
CA GLU A 23 0.82 -11.86 -1.22
C GLU A 23 2.30 -11.95 -1.58
N ARG A 24 2.74 -11.19 -2.59
CA ARG A 24 4.13 -11.19 -3.03
C ARG A 24 5.11 -10.67 -1.97
N TYR A 25 4.69 -9.68 -1.17
CA TYR A 25 5.48 -9.20 -0.04
C TYR A 25 5.67 -10.29 1.00
N VAL A 26 4.60 -10.99 1.39
CA VAL A 26 4.63 -12.09 2.36
C VAL A 26 5.50 -13.23 1.86
N GLU A 27 5.36 -13.63 0.59
CA GLU A 27 6.22 -14.67 -0.01
C GLU A 27 7.71 -14.29 0.05
N LYS A 28 8.03 -13.02 -0.16
CA LYS A 28 9.42 -12.55 -0.24
C LYS A 28 10.06 -12.32 1.14
N PHE A 29 9.31 -11.75 2.08
CA PHE A 29 9.86 -11.29 3.37
C PHE A 29 9.43 -12.16 4.55
N GLY A 30 8.47 -13.07 4.37
CA GLY A 30 7.96 -13.93 5.43
C GLY A 30 7.09 -13.20 6.46
N GLU A 31 6.71 -11.96 6.20
CA GLU A 31 6.00 -11.09 7.13
C GLU A 31 4.88 -10.31 6.43
N ALA A 32 3.84 -9.91 7.17
CA ALA A 32 2.78 -9.05 6.64
C ALA A 32 3.24 -7.58 6.52
N PRO A 33 2.94 -6.90 5.40
CA PRO A 33 3.12 -5.45 5.29
C PRO A 33 2.13 -4.70 6.19
N GLU A 34 2.45 -3.46 6.54
CA GLU A 34 1.63 -2.63 7.46
C GLU A 34 1.05 -1.38 6.78
N LEU A 35 1.59 -0.99 5.62
CA LEU A 35 1.08 0.14 4.86
C LEU A 35 1.30 -0.03 3.36
N VAL A 36 0.53 0.72 2.58
CA VAL A 36 0.74 0.92 1.15
C VAL A 36 0.97 2.39 0.81
N LEU A 37 1.98 2.67 0.00
CA LEU A 37 2.17 3.96 -0.67
C LEU A 37 1.75 3.82 -2.13
N THR A 38 0.93 4.74 -2.62
CA THR A 38 0.45 4.71 -4.00
C THR A 38 0.10 6.12 -4.52
N ASN A 39 -0.22 6.21 -5.80
CA ASN A 39 -0.70 7.43 -6.44
C ASN A 39 -2.06 7.87 -5.85
N PRO A 40 -2.37 9.19 -5.77
CA PRO A 40 -3.66 9.70 -5.28
C PRO A 40 -4.89 9.10 -5.98
N VAL A 41 -4.82 8.83 -7.28
CA VAL A 41 -5.93 8.23 -8.04
C VAL A 41 -6.18 6.79 -7.58
N ASP A 42 -5.13 5.97 -7.52
CA ASP A 42 -5.23 4.59 -7.06
C ASP A 42 -5.65 4.53 -5.57
N ALA A 43 -5.22 5.49 -4.74
CA ALA A 43 -5.65 5.60 -3.36
C ALA A 43 -7.15 5.86 -3.24
N GLY A 44 -7.71 6.74 -4.09
CA GLY A 44 -9.16 6.94 -4.18
C GLY A 44 -9.90 5.66 -4.59
N GLU A 45 -9.38 4.93 -5.57
CA GLU A 45 -9.96 3.65 -6.01
C GLU A 45 -9.92 2.59 -4.90
N LEU A 46 -8.85 2.53 -4.09
CA LEU A 46 -8.74 1.62 -2.96
C LEU A 46 -9.72 1.96 -1.83
N ARG A 47 -9.93 3.24 -1.54
CA ARG A 47 -10.86 3.68 -0.47
C ARG A 47 -12.32 3.55 -0.87
N THR A 48 -12.63 3.58 -2.16
CA THR A 48 -14.00 3.48 -2.64
C THR A 48 -14.51 2.05 -2.45
N PRO A 49 -15.52 1.80 -1.59
CA PRO A 49 -16.12 0.48 -1.47
C PRO A 49 -16.85 0.12 -2.75
N THR A 50 -16.86 -1.16 -3.10
CA THR A 50 -17.58 -1.69 -4.27
C THR A 50 -18.61 -2.71 -3.83
N LYS A 51 -19.58 -3.04 -4.69
CA LYS A 51 -20.57 -4.09 -4.40
C LYS A 51 -19.91 -5.45 -4.12
N ALA A 52 -18.79 -5.75 -4.79
CA ALA A 52 -18.05 -6.99 -4.61
C ALA A 52 -17.13 -6.97 -3.37
N ASP A 53 -16.70 -5.78 -2.95
CA ASP A 53 -15.79 -5.60 -1.83
C ASP A 53 -16.19 -4.32 -1.08
N PRO A 54 -17.17 -4.41 -0.16
CA PRO A 54 -17.73 -3.25 0.53
C PRO A 54 -16.89 -2.80 1.74
N GLY A 55 -15.87 -3.58 2.12
CA GLY A 55 -15.09 -3.37 3.33
C GLY A 55 -14.08 -2.23 3.24
N GLU A 56 -13.37 -2.03 4.34
CA GLU A 56 -12.21 -1.13 4.41
C GLU A 56 -11.02 -1.69 3.61
N PRO A 57 -10.11 -0.82 3.13
CA PRO A 57 -8.92 -1.27 2.43
C PRO A 57 -8.05 -2.17 3.33
N ALA A 58 -7.43 -3.19 2.72
CA ALA A 58 -6.63 -4.20 3.43
C ALA A 58 -5.42 -3.64 4.22
N LEU A 59 -4.95 -2.44 3.85
CA LEU A 59 -3.86 -1.74 4.52
C LEU A 59 -4.18 -0.24 4.61
N PRO A 60 -3.65 0.46 5.63
CA PRO A 60 -3.56 1.91 5.64
C PRO A 60 -2.89 2.45 4.37
N ILE A 61 -3.50 3.47 3.76
CA ILE A 61 -3.05 4.04 2.48
C ILE A 61 -2.40 5.40 2.69
N ARG A 62 -1.17 5.55 2.20
CA ARG A 62 -0.46 6.83 2.09
C ARG A 62 -0.34 7.24 0.62
N GLU A 63 -0.72 8.47 0.33
CA GLU A 63 -0.68 9.02 -1.02
C GLU A 63 0.66 9.69 -1.30
N ALA A 64 1.21 9.48 -2.49
CA ALA A 64 2.40 10.17 -2.96
C ALA A 64 2.28 10.48 -4.46
N ALA A 65 2.22 11.77 -4.79
CA ALA A 65 1.99 12.24 -6.17
C ALA A 65 3.13 11.88 -7.15
N TYR A 66 4.35 11.63 -6.64
CA TYR A 66 5.48 11.20 -7.45
C TYR A 66 5.42 9.71 -7.85
N ILE A 67 4.51 8.93 -7.25
CA ILE A 67 4.32 7.52 -7.61
C ILE A 67 3.47 7.45 -8.89
N PRO A 68 3.94 6.77 -9.96
CA PRO A 68 3.16 6.57 -11.16
C PRO A 68 1.90 5.75 -10.89
N ARG A 69 0.86 5.94 -11.72
CA ARG A 69 -0.38 5.16 -11.60
C ARG A 69 -0.10 3.66 -11.72
N TRP A 70 -0.89 2.86 -11.02
CA TRP A 70 -0.82 1.40 -10.92
C TRP A 70 0.46 0.86 -10.29
N THR A 71 1.15 1.70 -9.52
CA THR A 71 2.35 1.34 -8.75
C THR A 71 2.04 1.39 -7.26
N PHE A 72 2.31 0.29 -6.56
CA PHE A 72 2.04 0.13 -5.13
C PHE A 72 3.34 -0.23 -4.43
N TYR A 73 3.72 0.54 -3.41
CA TYR A 73 4.81 0.15 -2.51
C TYR A 73 4.20 -0.34 -1.20
N VAL A 74 4.20 -1.65 -1.00
CA VAL A 74 3.70 -2.29 0.23
C VAL A 74 4.87 -2.58 1.15
N GLY A 75 4.70 -2.35 2.45
CA GLY A 75 5.77 -2.63 3.39
C GLY A 75 5.50 -2.18 4.81
N ARG A 76 6.56 -2.22 5.62
CA ARG A 76 6.57 -1.67 6.97
C ARG A 76 7.33 -0.34 6.97
N PRO A 77 6.75 0.71 7.57
CA PRO A 77 7.53 1.90 7.86
C PRO A 77 8.68 1.48 8.78
N GLU A 78 9.90 1.90 8.48
CA GLU A 78 10.87 1.92 9.56
C GLU A 78 10.33 2.92 10.58
N THR A 79 9.97 2.43 11.77
CA THR A 79 9.75 3.31 12.91
C THR A 79 11.02 4.12 13.05
N ALA A 80 11.01 5.37 12.58
CA ALA A 80 11.93 6.36 13.06
C ALA A 80 11.70 6.37 14.56
N ALA A 81 12.66 5.84 15.33
CA ALA A 81 12.66 5.97 16.77
C ALA A 81 12.30 7.42 17.08
N ALA A 82 11.21 7.64 17.82
CA ALA A 82 10.80 8.97 18.22
C ALA A 82 12.05 9.71 18.71
N PRO A 83 12.31 10.96 18.26
CA PRO A 83 13.48 11.68 18.72
C PRO A 83 13.42 11.66 20.24
N ALA A 84 14.39 11.01 20.86
CA ALA A 84 14.51 10.93 22.30
C ALA A 84 14.32 12.36 22.80
N ALA A 85 13.22 12.57 23.54
CA ALA A 85 12.87 13.86 24.07
C ALA A 85 14.14 14.44 24.70
N LEU A 86 14.60 15.56 24.15
CA LEU A 86 15.64 16.37 24.76
C LEU A 86 15.06 16.82 26.10
N ALA A 87 15.34 16.06 27.16
CA ALA A 87 15.08 16.45 28.52
C ALA A 87 15.97 17.67 28.78
N ALA A 88 15.33 18.83 28.80
CA ALA A 88 15.88 20.08 29.29
C ALA A 88 15.55 20.23 30.78
#